data_AF-A0A7K4IPE2-F1
#
_entry.id   AF-A0A7K4IPE2-F1
#
_cell.length_a   1.000
_cell.length_b   1.000
_cell.length_c   1.000
_cell.angle_alpha   90.00
_cell.angle_beta   90.00
_cell.angle_gamma   90.00
#
_symmetry.space_group_name_H-M   'P 1'
#
loop_
_entity.id
_entity.type
_entity.pdbx_description
1 polymer ?
#
loop_
_entity_poly.entity_id
_entity_poly.type
_entity_poly.pdbx_seq_one_letter_code
_entity_poly.pdbx_strand_id
1 'polypeptide(L)'
;MSESQNVFVSKRREGVVGAVSAGCFLILVGLIFATTPNLFGSILDFFQNFGIVTVPNTDIPLPAPETPSAHAVVYSAVGLFSLIWWILEIVFLALRFIIRSPFDKKAENASNIVFWLGAYYLISTMLTATTTRTVWFVFWTEIIMLIGVVLIVRAIILAFKRQPA
;
A
#
# COMPACT_ATOMS: atom_id res chain seq x y z
N MET A 1 -5.14 20.31 -35.81
CA MET A 1 -4.09 20.93 -34.96
C MET A 1 -4.49 21.08 -33.48
N SER A 2 -5.78 20.97 -33.10
CA SER A 2 -6.22 21.08 -31.69
C SER A 2 -6.15 19.79 -30.87
N GLU A 3 -6.26 18.61 -31.48
CA GLU A 3 -6.19 17.32 -30.74
C GLU A 3 -4.82 17.04 -30.14
N SER A 4 -3.73 17.32 -30.86
CA SER A 4 -2.37 17.08 -30.33
C SER A 4 -2.10 17.98 -29.12
N GLN A 5 -2.50 19.25 -29.17
CA GLN A 5 -2.34 20.19 -28.05
C GLN A 5 -3.10 19.73 -26.80
N ASN A 6 -4.32 19.19 -26.95
CA ASN A 6 -5.09 18.68 -25.82
C ASN A 6 -4.45 17.43 -25.17
N VAL A 7 -3.85 16.54 -25.96
CA VAL A 7 -3.12 15.37 -25.45
C VAL A 7 -1.85 15.77 -24.70
N PHE A 8 -1.11 16.77 -25.19
CA PHE A 8 0.08 17.28 -24.48
C PHE A 8 -0.28 17.96 -23.15
N VAL A 9 -1.37 18.72 -23.11
CA VAL A 9 -1.83 19.41 -21.89
C VAL A 9 -2.31 18.41 -20.83
N SER A 10 -3.08 17.38 -21.21
CA SER A 10 -3.54 16.34 -20.27
C SER A 10 -2.36 15.53 -19.71
N LYS A 11 -1.39 15.15 -20.55
CA LYS A 11 -0.18 14.43 -20.12
C LYS A 11 0.67 15.26 -19.15
N ARG A 12 0.78 16.58 -19.35
CA ARG A 12 1.47 17.48 -18.40
C ARG A 12 0.74 17.55 -17.05
N ARG A 13 -0.60 17.70 -17.06
CA ARG A 13 -1.41 17.74 -15.82
C ARG A 13 -1.30 16.45 -15.02
N GLU A 14 -1.31 15.30 -15.68
CA GLU A 14 -1.06 13.99 -15.05
C GLU A 14 0.35 13.92 -14.43
N GLY A 15 1.36 14.42 -15.15
CA GLY A 15 2.73 14.52 -14.61
C GLY A 15 2.81 15.34 -13.33
N VAL A 16 2.06 16.45 -13.25
CA VAL A 16 1.98 17.28 -12.04
C VAL A 16 1.30 16.53 -10.90
N VAL A 17 0.17 15.86 -11.14
CA VAL A 17 -0.49 15.04 -10.09
C VAL A 17 0.42 13.92 -9.61
N GLY A 18 1.13 13.26 -10.52
CA GLY A 18 2.11 12.24 -10.17
C GLY A 18 3.25 12.80 -9.32
N ALA A 19 3.82 13.94 -9.69
CA ALA A 19 4.89 14.60 -8.94
C ALA A 19 4.44 15.05 -7.54
N VAL A 20 3.24 15.64 -7.43
CA VAL A 20 2.65 16.03 -6.15
C VAL A 20 2.40 14.80 -5.27
N SER A 21 1.85 13.72 -5.84
CA SER A 21 1.65 12.45 -5.12
C SER A 21 2.95 11.87 -4.61
N ALA A 22 4.00 11.84 -5.43
CA ALA A 22 5.33 11.40 -5.01
C ALA A 22 5.93 12.30 -3.90
N GLY A 23 5.72 13.61 -3.99
CA GLY A 23 6.12 14.54 -2.92
C GLY A 23 5.41 14.27 -1.60
N CYS A 24 4.08 14.09 -1.63
CA CYS A 24 3.29 13.73 -0.45
C CYS A 24 3.73 12.39 0.14
N PHE A 25 4.10 11.41 -0.70
CA PHE A 25 4.64 10.12 -0.26
C PHE A 25 5.92 10.33 0.54
N LEU A 26 6.88 11.09 0.00
CA LEU A 26 8.16 11.35 0.67
C LEU A 26 7.98 12.13 1.97
N ILE A 27 7.09 13.13 1.98
CA ILE A 27 6.75 13.89 3.19
C ILE A 27 6.14 12.96 4.25
N LEU A 28 5.23 12.07 3.86
CA LEU A 28 4.62 11.12 4.78
C LEU A 28 5.65 10.16 5.37
N VAL A 29 6.54 9.60 4.53
CA VAL A 29 7.65 8.76 5.00
C VAL A 29 8.54 9.55 5.97
N GLY A 30 8.95 10.76 5.61
CA GLY A 30 9.76 11.61 6.48
C GLY A 30 9.07 11.93 7.81
N LEU A 31 7.77 12.20 7.80
CA LEU A 31 6.99 12.46 8.99
C LEU A 31 6.93 11.25 9.92
N ILE A 32 6.76 10.04 9.38
CA ILE A 32 6.77 8.81 10.17
C ILE A 32 8.13 8.58 10.83
N PHE A 33 9.23 8.80 10.10
CA PHE A 33 10.58 8.74 10.66
C PHE A 33 10.83 9.82 11.73
N ALA A 34 10.27 11.01 11.56
CA ALA A 34 10.45 12.11 12.51
C ALA A 34 9.61 11.91 13.80
N THR A 35 8.44 11.27 13.69
CA THR A 35 7.50 11.12 14.81
C THR A 35 7.66 9.79 15.55
N THR A 36 8.22 8.77 14.90
CA THR A 36 8.42 7.44 15.49
C THR A 36 9.84 7.32 16.04
N PRO A 37 10.03 7.28 17.37
CA PRO A 37 11.36 7.24 17.95
C PRO A 37 12.10 5.96 17.57
N ASN A 38 13.38 6.10 17.22
CA ASN A 38 14.27 4.99 16.88
C ASN A 38 13.73 4.03 15.79
N LEU A 39 12.88 4.52 14.88
CA LEU A 39 12.29 3.68 13.84
C LEU A 39 13.35 2.98 12.98
N PHE A 40 14.43 3.69 12.62
CA PHE A 40 15.52 3.11 11.85
C PHE A 40 16.18 1.93 12.58
N GLY A 41 16.45 2.07 13.88
CA GLY A 41 16.98 1.00 14.71
C GLY A 41 16.03 -0.20 14.78
N SER A 42 14.73 0.05 14.98
CA SER A 42 13.72 -1.01 14.97
C SER A 42 13.59 -1.72 13.62
N ILE A 43 13.76 -1.02 12.50
CA ILE A 43 13.79 -1.64 11.17
C ILE A 43 15.01 -2.56 11.01
N LEU A 44 16.19 -2.10 11.44
CA LEU A 44 17.39 -2.94 11.40
C LEU A 44 17.24 -4.18 12.28
N ASP A 45 16.74 -4.01 13.50
CA ASP A 45 16.45 -5.09 14.44
C ASP A 45 15.45 -6.09 13.85
N PHE A 46 14.39 -5.61 13.19
CA PHE A 46 13.43 -6.46 12.48
C PHE A 46 14.10 -7.37 11.46
N PHE A 47 14.95 -6.83 10.59
CA PHE A 47 15.64 -7.64 9.57
C PHE A 47 16.72 -8.56 10.14
N GLN A 48 17.40 -8.14 11.21
CA GLN A 48 18.40 -8.97 11.90
C GLN A 48 17.77 -10.13 12.66
N ASN A 49 16.51 -9.97 13.08
CA ASN A 49 15.74 -11.01 13.76
C ASN A 49 15.19 -12.08 12.82
N PHE A 50 15.46 -12.02 11.52
CA PHE A 50 15.06 -13.09 10.59
C PHE A 50 15.91 -14.33 10.79
N GLY A 51 15.24 -15.42 11.14
CA GLY A 51 15.81 -16.76 11.18
C GLY A 51 15.06 -17.68 10.22
N ILE A 52 15.64 -18.86 9.99
CA ILE A 52 14.90 -19.96 9.37
C ILE A 52 14.02 -20.57 10.46
N VAL A 53 12.71 -20.33 10.38
CA VAL A 53 11.73 -20.87 11.32
C VAL A 53 10.78 -21.81 10.60
N THR A 54 10.37 -22.86 11.29
CA THR A 54 9.36 -23.78 10.77
C THR A 54 7.98 -23.14 10.87
N VAL A 55 7.24 -23.16 9.76
CA VAL A 55 5.86 -22.68 9.73
C VAL A 55 5.00 -23.56 10.65
N PRO A 56 4.27 -22.98 11.63
CA PRO A 56 3.48 -23.75 12.58
C PRO A 56 2.51 -24.73 11.91
N ASN A 57 2.42 -25.96 12.44
CA ASN A 57 1.62 -27.08 11.91
C ASN A 57 2.06 -27.62 10.54
N THR A 58 3.27 -27.30 10.10
CA THR A 58 3.90 -27.87 8.91
C THR A 58 5.39 -28.11 9.18
N ASP A 59 6.06 -28.88 8.33
CA ASP A 59 7.52 -29.08 8.42
C ASP A 59 8.29 -28.21 7.41
N ILE A 60 7.68 -27.10 6.96
CA ILE A 60 8.25 -26.23 5.93
C ILE A 60 9.11 -25.14 6.61
N PRO A 61 10.43 -25.11 6.39
CA PRO A 61 11.29 -24.04 6.89
C PRO A 61 11.16 -22.80 5.99
N LEU A 62 10.83 -21.65 6.57
CA LEU A 62 10.76 -20.36 5.86
C LEU A 62 11.47 -19.25 6.65
N PRO A 63 12.04 -18.24 5.96
CA PRO A 63 12.59 -17.07 6.63
C PRO A 63 11.46 -16.23 7.23
N ALA A 64 11.50 -16.01 8.55
CA ALA A 64 10.57 -15.13 9.26
C ALA A 64 11.22 -14.56 10.54
N PRO A 65 10.70 -13.48 11.12
CA PRO A 65 11.18 -12.98 12.39
C PRO A 65 10.97 -14.03 13.48
N GLU A 66 12.03 -14.32 14.24
CA GLU A 66 11.98 -15.30 15.33
C GLU A 66 10.98 -14.91 16.41
N THR A 67 10.88 -13.60 16.67
CA THR A 67 9.98 -12.98 17.65
C THR A 67 9.14 -11.87 16.98
N PRO A 68 8.05 -12.22 16.28
CA PRO A 68 7.24 -11.24 15.55
C PRO A 68 6.67 -10.12 16.45
N SER A 69 6.28 -10.44 17.69
CA SER A 69 5.71 -9.49 18.65
C SER A 69 6.67 -8.37 19.07
N ALA A 70 7.98 -8.60 19.00
CA ALA A 70 9.00 -7.60 19.38
C ALA A 70 9.02 -6.39 18.42
N HIS A 71 8.53 -6.57 17.19
CA HIS A 71 8.64 -5.60 16.11
C HIS A 71 7.36 -4.77 15.90
N ALA A 72 6.50 -4.70 16.91
CA ALA A 72 5.23 -3.97 16.87
C ALA A 72 5.40 -2.48 16.48
N VAL A 73 6.54 -1.86 16.80
CA VAL A 73 6.86 -0.48 16.39
C VAL A 73 6.93 -0.36 14.87
N VAL A 74 7.58 -1.31 14.19
CA VAL A 74 7.70 -1.32 12.73
C VAL A 74 6.32 -1.52 12.10
N TYR A 75 5.54 -2.46 12.61
CA TYR A 75 4.18 -2.71 12.09
C TYR A 75 3.27 -1.51 12.30
N SER A 76 3.33 -0.86 13.46
CA SER A 76 2.55 0.35 13.73
C SER A 76 2.92 1.50 12.79
N ALA A 77 4.21 1.70 12.51
CA ALA A 77 4.67 2.70 11.56
C ALA A 77 4.14 2.43 10.14
N VAL A 78 4.20 1.18 9.66
CA VAL A 78 3.63 0.79 8.35
C VAL A 78 2.11 0.88 8.34
N GLY A 79 1.45 0.60 9.47
CA GLY A 79 0.01 0.78 9.64
C GLY A 79 -0.40 2.25 9.52
N LEU A 80 0.27 3.15 10.23
CA LEU A 80 0.05 4.59 10.13
C LEU A 80 0.32 5.13 8.73
N PHE A 81 1.39 4.64 8.07
CA PHE A 81 1.65 4.94 6.67
C PHE A 81 0.45 4.55 5.80
N SER A 82 0.01 3.30 5.91
CA SER A 82 -1.08 2.76 5.10
C SER A 82 -2.38 3.55 5.31
N LEU A 83 -2.70 3.88 6.57
CA LEU A 83 -3.87 4.67 6.96
C LEU A 83 -3.88 6.06 6.31
N ILE A 84 -2.79 6.81 6.45
CA ILE A 84 -2.72 8.17 5.90
C ILE A 84 -2.67 8.12 4.38
N TRP A 85 -1.96 7.15 3.82
CA TRP A 85 -1.77 7.03 2.38
C TRP A 85 -3.07 6.71 1.62
N TRP A 86 -3.93 5.80 2.12
CA TRP A 86 -5.20 5.53 1.44
C TRP A 86 -6.14 6.75 1.44
N ILE A 87 -6.11 7.58 2.48
CA ILE A 87 -6.85 8.85 2.56
C ILE A 87 -6.32 9.83 1.51
N LEU A 88 -5.00 9.97 1.39
CA LEU A 88 -4.37 10.82 0.36
C LEU A 88 -4.71 10.34 -1.06
N GLU A 89 -4.75 9.03 -1.29
CA GLU A 89 -5.15 8.45 -2.58
C GLU A 89 -6.60 8.83 -2.95
N ILE A 90 -7.53 8.89 -1.99
CA ILE A 90 -8.89 9.42 -2.22
C ILE A 90 -8.84 10.88 -2.70
N VAL A 91 -8.02 11.72 -2.07
CA VAL A 91 -7.84 13.12 -2.49
C VAL A 91 -7.29 13.20 -3.91
N PHE A 92 -6.28 12.37 -4.24
CA PHE A 92 -5.74 12.30 -5.60
C PHE A 92 -6.74 11.76 -6.61
N LEU A 93 -7.61 10.83 -6.23
CA LEU A 93 -8.66 10.31 -7.09
C LEU A 93 -9.68 11.42 -7.39
N ALA A 94 -10.11 12.17 -6.38
CA ALA A 94 -10.99 13.33 -6.55
C ALA A 94 -10.35 14.39 -7.48
N LEU A 95 -9.07 14.69 -7.27
CA LEU A 95 -8.33 15.60 -8.16
C LEU A 95 -8.29 15.09 -9.59
N ARG A 96 -8.06 13.78 -9.80
CA ARG A 96 -8.09 13.12 -11.13
C ARG A 96 -9.47 13.22 -11.80
N PHE A 97 -10.57 13.24 -11.03
CA PHE A 97 -11.89 13.52 -11.59
C PHE A 97 -12.03 14.97 -12.07
N ILE A 98 -11.53 15.94 -11.30
CA ILE A 98 -11.58 17.37 -11.64
C ILE A 98 -10.77 17.67 -12.92
N ILE A 99 -9.56 17.12 -13.04
CA ILE A 99 -8.69 17.37 -14.21
C ILE A 99 -9.03 16.52 -15.44
N ARG A 100 -10.11 15.72 -15.38
CA ARG A 100 -10.52 14.76 -16.43
C ARG A 100 -9.41 13.79 -16.82
N SER A 101 -8.74 13.24 -15.82
CA SER A 101 -7.69 12.23 -15.95
C SER A 101 -8.19 10.99 -16.72
N PRO A 102 -7.32 10.30 -17.49
CA PRO A 102 -7.65 9.06 -18.16
C PRO A 102 -8.25 8.02 -17.20
N PHE A 103 -9.22 7.26 -17.70
CA PHE A 103 -9.92 6.26 -16.90
C PHE A 103 -8.98 5.18 -16.34
N ASP A 104 -7.91 4.85 -17.07
CA ASP A 104 -6.92 3.86 -16.65
C ASP A 104 -6.16 4.31 -15.39
N LYS A 105 -5.91 5.62 -15.24
CA LYS A 105 -5.26 6.22 -14.06
C LYS A 105 -6.21 6.31 -12.87
N LYS A 106 -7.50 6.49 -13.12
CA LYS A 106 -8.53 6.44 -12.06
C LYS A 106 -8.69 5.02 -11.52
N ALA A 107 -8.71 4.02 -12.41
CA ALA A 107 -8.78 2.61 -12.04
C ALA A 107 -7.57 2.17 -11.20
N GLU A 108 -6.37 2.60 -11.59
CA GLU A 108 -5.14 2.36 -10.83
C GLU A 108 -5.23 2.94 -9.41
N ASN A 109 -5.62 4.21 -9.27
CA ASN A 109 -5.76 4.85 -7.96
C ASN A 109 -6.86 4.18 -7.11
N ALA A 110 -8.03 3.89 -7.68
CA ALA A 110 -9.10 3.17 -6.99
C ALA A 110 -8.63 1.81 -6.43
N SER A 111 -7.87 1.07 -7.23
CA SER A 111 -7.30 -0.22 -6.80
C SER A 111 -6.25 -0.05 -5.68
N ASN A 112 -5.44 1.02 -5.74
CA ASN A 112 -4.49 1.36 -4.68
C ASN A 112 -5.20 1.69 -3.36
N ILE A 113 -6.32 2.44 -3.40
CA ILE A 113 -7.11 2.75 -2.20
C ILE A 113 -7.54 1.46 -1.50
N VAL A 114 -8.08 0.50 -2.25
CA VAL A 114 -8.51 -0.81 -1.71
C VAL A 114 -7.32 -1.55 -1.09
N PHE A 115 -6.16 -1.56 -1.77
CA PHE A 115 -4.95 -2.19 -1.26
C PHE A 115 -4.51 -1.58 0.07
N TRP A 116 -4.31 -0.26 0.13
CA TRP A 116 -3.77 0.40 1.31
C TRP A 116 -4.73 0.40 2.49
N LEU A 117 -6.04 0.49 2.23
CA LEU A 117 -7.07 0.31 3.26
C LEU A 117 -7.07 -1.13 3.80
N GLY A 118 -7.03 -2.13 2.92
CA GLY A 118 -6.95 -3.54 3.29
C GLY A 118 -5.66 -3.86 4.06
N ALA A 119 -4.52 -3.34 3.61
CA ALA A 119 -3.25 -3.49 4.29
C ALA A 119 -3.29 -2.88 5.71
N TYR A 120 -3.83 -1.66 5.86
CA TYR A 120 -4.04 -1.05 7.18
C TYR A 120 -4.90 -1.95 8.09
N TYR A 121 -6.01 -2.47 7.56
CA TYR A 121 -6.89 -3.37 8.31
C TYR A 121 -6.16 -4.64 8.77
N LEU A 122 -5.42 -5.30 7.88
CA LEU A 122 -4.66 -6.51 8.20
C LEU A 122 -3.53 -6.24 9.20
N ILE A 123 -2.80 -5.13 9.04
CA ILE A 123 -1.72 -4.75 9.97
C ILE A 123 -2.31 -4.48 11.36
N SER A 124 -3.37 -3.67 11.44
CA SER A 124 -3.98 -3.28 12.73
C SER A 124 -4.64 -4.43 13.49
N THR A 125 -5.11 -5.45 12.78
CA THR A 125 -5.78 -6.62 13.39
C THR A 125 -4.81 -7.76 13.71
N MET A 126 -3.80 -7.98 12.87
CA MET A 126 -2.94 -9.18 12.96
C MET A 126 -1.54 -8.88 13.49
N LEU A 127 -0.99 -7.69 13.22
CA LEU A 127 0.40 -7.33 13.56
C LEU A 127 0.45 -6.41 14.77
N THR A 128 0.15 -6.98 15.94
CA THR A 128 0.13 -6.29 17.24
C THR A 128 1.22 -6.81 18.19
N ALA A 129 1.26 -6.30 19.43
CA ALA A 129 2.20 -6.76 20.45
C ALA A 129 2.01 -8.24 20.87
N THR A 130 0.92 -8.88 20.46
CA THR A 130 0.64 -10.31 20.74
C THR A 130 0.82 -11.20 19.51
N THR A 131 1.44 -10.68 18.44
CA THR A 131 1.63 -11.42 17.18
C THR A 131 2.44 -12.70 17.41
N THR A 132 1.84 -13.84 17.05
CA THR A 132 2.52 -15.13 17.01
C THR A 132 3.08 -15.39 15.62
N ARG A 133 4.01 -16.35 15.49
CA ARG A 133 4.53 -16.75 14.17
C ARG A 133 3.44 -17.23 13.23
N THR A 134 2.44 -17.97 13.75
CA THR A 134 1.29 -18.41 12.96
C THR A 134 0.57 -17.21 12.37
N VAL A 135 0.22 -16.21 13.20
CA VAL A 135 -0.49 -15.01 12.75
C VAL A 135 0.34 -14.22 11.73
N TRP A 136 1.66 -14.16 11.88
CA TRP A 136 2.56 -13.50 10.93
C TRP A 136 2.53 -14.16 9.53
N PHE A 137 2.53 -15.50 9.44
CA PHE A 137 2.40 -16.19 8.16
C PHE A 137 1.00 -16.04 7.55
N VAL A 138 -0.05 -16.09 8.38
CA VAL A 138 -1.42 -15.83 7.92
C VAL A 138 -1.54 -14.41 7.36
N PHE A 139 -0.96 -13.41 8.03
CA PHE A 139 -0.92 -12.03 7.54
C PHE A 139 -0.36 -11.93 6.11
N TRP A 140 0.77 -12.56 5.81
CA TRP A 140 1.33 -12.54 4.44
C TRP A 140 0.45 -13.27 3.43
N THR A 141 -0.24 -14.33 3.85
CA THR A 141 -1.22 -15.02 3.02
C THR A 141 -2.38 -14.10 2.67
N GLU A 142 -2.92 -13.38 3.66
CA GLU A 142 -3.96 -12.36 3.47
C GLU A 142 -3.51 -11.21 2.56
N ILE A 143 -2.26 -10.75 2.68
CA ILE A 143 -1.70 -9.74 1.77
C ILE A 143 -1.65 -10.24 0.32
N ILE A 144 -1.24 -11.49 0.10
CA ILE A 144 -1.22 -12.08 -1.26
C ILE A 144 -2.64 -12.20 -1.81
N MET A 145 -3.60 -12.64 -1.00
CA MET A 145 -5.01 -12.68 -1.40
C MET A 145 -5.57 -11.29 -1.72
N LEU A 146 -5.22 -10.28 -0.91
CA LEU A 146 -5.61 -8.89 -1.14
C LEU A 146 -5.08 -8.35 -2.46
N ILE A 147 -3.85 -8.69 -2.86
CA ILE A 147 -3.32 -8.35 -4.19
C ILE A 147 -4.22 -8.94 -5.29
N GLY A 148 -4.67 -10.18 -5.13
CA GLY A 148 -5.63 -10.81 -6.05
C GLY A 148 -6.95 -10.01 -6.15
N VAL A 149 -7.50 -9.59 -5.01
CA VAL A 149 -8.72 -8.76 -4.97
C VAL A 149 -8.52 -7.43 -5.70
N VAL A 150 -7.38 -6.76 -5.48
CA VAL A 150 -7.03 -5.48 -6.10
C VAL A 150 -6.94 -5.61 -7.63
N LEU A 151 -6.37 -6.72 -8.13
CA LEU A 151 -6.32 -6.99 -9.57
C LEU A 151 -7.73 -7.18 -10.16
N ILE A 152 -8.62 -7.89 -9.46
CA ILE A 152 -10.01 -8.09 -9.87
C ILE A 152 -10.76 -6.76 -9.90
N VAL A 153 -10.65 -5.94 -8.85
CA VAL A 153 -11.27 -4.60 -8.78
C VAL A 153 -10.82 -3.74 -9.97
N ARG A 154 -9.52 -3.71 -10.25
CA ARG A 154 -8.97 -2.95 -11.38
C ARG A 154 -9.52 -3.46 -12.72
N ALA A 155 -9.59 -4.78 -12.91
CA ALA A 155 -10.11 -5.39 -14.12
C ALA A 155 -11.60 -5.05 -14.35
N ILE A 156 -12.42 -5.11 -13.30
CA ILE A 156 -13.84 -4.74 -13.34
C ILE A 156 -13.99 -3.28 -13.75
N ILE A 157 -13.26 -2.36 -13.10
CA ILE A 157 -13.33 -0.93 -13.43
C ILE A 157 -12.97 -0.73 -14.91
N LEU A 158 -11.85 -1.30 -15.38
CA LEU A 158 -11.42 -1.18 -16.78
C LEU A 158 -12.42 -1.80 -17.77
N ALA A 159 -13.16 -2.85 -17.39
CA ALA A 159 -14.18 -3.47 -18.24
C ALA A 159 -15.34 -2.52 -18.54
N PHE A 160 -15.76 -1.68 -17.58
CA PHE A 160 -16.81 -0.66 -17.79
C PHE A 160 -16.43 0.37 -18.86
N LYS A 161 -15.14 0.64 -19.08
CA LYS A 161 -14.67 1.51 -20.18
C LYS A 161 -14.88 0.89 -21.56
N ARG A 162 -14.89 -0.45 -21.66
CA ARG A 162 -14.92 -1.18 -22.95
C ARG A 162 -16.32 -1.44 -23.49
N GLN A 163 -17.38 -1.12 -22.76
CA GLN A 163 -18.74 -1.20 -23.28
C GLN A 163 -19.03 0.05 -24.12
N PRO A 164 -19.14 -0.04 -25.46
CA PRO A 164 -19.78 1.02 -26.23
C PRO A 164 -21.27 1.01 -25.86
N ALA A 165 -21.75 2.12 -25.32
CA ALA A 165 -23.16 2.46 -25.34
C ALA A 165 -23.51 3.02 -26.72
#